data_AF-A0A5K4EFH9-F1
#
_entry.id   AF-A0A5K4EFH9-F1
#
_cell.length_a   1.000
_cell.length_b   1.000
_cell.length_c   1.000
_cell.angle_alpha   90.00
_cell.angle_beta   90.00
_cell.angle_gamma   90.00
#
_symmetry.space_group_name_H-M   'P 1'
#
loop_
_entity.id
_entity.type
_entity.pdbx_description
1 polymer ?
#
loop_
_entity_poly.entity_id
_entity_poly.type
_entity_poly.pdbx_seq_one_letter_code
_entity_poly.pdbx_strand_id
1 'polypeptide(L)'
;MDLLIGLDMLKRHQCCIDLKRNVLVIDGRIEAPFLPESEIPLSLSNPSILDNEDTDERFDETQKLKIQVLVDRGIARSEAIDVLHRHQWDLDAALASHLHSMFGQSR
;
A
#
# COMPACT_ATOMS: atom_id res chain seq x y z
N MET A 1 -1.49 -20.12 5.24
CA MET A 1 -1.57 -18.86 5.99
C MET A 1 -0.26 -18.16 5.77
N ASP A 2 -0.29 -17.00 5.12
CA ASP A 2 0.91 -16.23 4.76
C ASP A 2 1.03 -15.07 5.76
N LEU A 3 2.19 -14.94 6.41
CA LEU A 3 2.44 -13.93 7.43
C LEU A 3 3.49 -12.94 6.91
N LEU A 4 3.08 -11.70 6.65
CA LEU A 4 3.99 -10.59 6.36
C LEU A 4 4.37 -9.91 7.68
N ILE A 5 5.67 -9.85 7.98
CA ILE A 5 6.18 -9.18 9.17
C ILE A 5 6.82 -7.86 8.75
N GLY A 6 6.13 -6.75 9.02
CA GLY A 6 6.66 -5.41 8.79
C GLY A 6 7.69 -4.97 9.84
N LEU A 7 8.37 -3.86 9.57
CA LEU A 7 9.36 -3.25 10.48
C LEU A 7 8.77 -2.89 11.86
N ASP A 8 7.48 -2.55 11.92
CA ASP A 8 6.78 -2.27 13.18
C ASP A 8 6.74 -3.52 14.09
N MET A 9 6.41 -4.69 13.53
CA MET A 9 6.42 -5.94 14.29
C MET A 9 7.82 -6.35 14.72
N LEU A 10 8.83 -6.12 13.87
CA LEU A 10 10.24 -6.37 14.21
C LEU A 10 10.68 -5.48 15.38
N LYS A 11 10.34 -4.19 15.34
CA LYS A 11 10.68 -3.24 16.42
C LYS A 11 9.92 -3.56 17.71
N ARG A 12 8.63 -3.90 17.63
CA ARG A 12 7.78 -4.23 18.80
C ARG A 12 8.29 -5.45 19.56
N HIS A 13 8.81 -6.45 18.87
CA HIS A 13 9.27 -7.71 19.48
C HIS A 13 10.80 -7.82 19.58
N GLN A 14 11.52 -6.70 19.41
CA GLN A 14 12.99 -6.65 19.47
C GLN A 14 13.64 -7.74 18.59
N CYS A 15 13.10 -7.94 17.40
CA CYS A 15 13.61 -8.95 16.49
C CYS A 15 15.01 -8.58 15.99
N CYS A 16 15.91 -9.54 15.96
CA CYS A 16 17.27 -9.40 15.47
C CYS A 16 17.49 -10.28 14.23
N ILE A 17 17.92 -9.67 13.12
CA ILE A 17 18.17 -10.35 11.85
C ILE A 17 19.64 -10.80 11.85
N ASP A 18 19.88 -12.09 12.13
CA ASP A 18 21.21 -12.68 12.06
C ASP A 18 21.43 -13.30 10.67
N LEU A 19 21.99 -12.51 9.77
CA LEU A 19 22.30 -12.94 8.40
C LEU A 19 23.45 -13.96 8.34
N LYS A 20 24.32 -13.99 9.35
CA LYS A 20 25.46 -14.93 9.38
C LYS A 20 24.99 -16.35 9.67
N ARG A 21 24.00 -16.49 10.54
CA ARG A 21 23.37 -17.77 10.89
C ARG A 21 22.11 -18.05 10.06
N ASN A 22 21.66 -17.07 9.28
CA ASN A 22 20.45 -17.14 8.46
C ASN A 22 19.19 -17.38 9.32
N VAL A 23 19.10 -16.70 10.47
CA VAL A 23 17.98 -16.81 11.42
C VAL A 23 17.46 -15.42 11.84
N LEU A 24 16.16 -15.34 12.09
CA LEU A 24 15.51 -14.24 12.80
C LEU A 24 15.36 -14.63 14.27
N VAL A 25 15.93 -13.82 15.16
CA VAL A 25 15.80 -14.00 16.61
C VAL A 25 14.69 -13.07 17.11
N ILE A 26 13.66 -13.61 17.77
CA ILE A 26 12.53 -12.84 18.32
C ILE A 26 12.70 -12.76 19.84
N ASP A 27 12.77 -11.54 20.37
CA ASP A 27 12.93 -11.25 21.81
C ASP A 27 14.11 -12.01 22.48
N GLY A 28 15.13 -12.39 21.71
CA GLY A 28 16.27 -13.17 22.20
C GLY A 28 15.95 -14.61 22.64
N ARG A 29 14.71 -15.08 22.43
CA ARG A 29 14.23 -16.39 22.92
C ARG A 29 13.90 -17.38 21.81
N ILE A 30 13.32 -16.88 20.73
CA ILE A 30 12.86 -17.73 19.63
C ILE A 30 13.76 -17.48 18.45
N GLU A 31 14.35 -18.55 17.90
CA GLU A 31 15.13 -18.50 16.67
C GLU A 31 14.28 -19.10 15.55
N ALA A 32 14.05 -18.34 14.49
CA ALA A 32 13.33 -18.78 13.30
C ALA A 32 14.28 -18.73 12.10
N PRO A 33 14.64 -19.86 11.46
CA PRO A 33 15.47 -19.84 10.26
C PRO A 33 14.77 -19.13 9.11
N PHE A 34 15.55 -18.46 8.25
CA PHE A 34 15.01 -17.91 7.02
C PHE A 34 14.67 -19.04 6.04
N LEU A 35 13.66 -18.79 5.22
CA LEU A 35 13.25 -19.73 4.19
C LEU A 35 14.31 -19.74 3.07
N PRO A 36 14.66 -20.92 2.54
CA PRO A 36 15.48 -21.02 1.35
C PRO A 36 14.73 -20.47 0.13
N GLU A 37 15.46 -20.05 -0.91
CA GLU A 37 14.86 -19.44 -2.11
C GLU A 37 13.80 -20.32 -2.79
N SER A 38 13.92 -21.66 -2.68
CA SER A 38 12.96 -22.62 -3.23
C SER A 38 11.62 -22.65 -2.48
N GLU A 39 11.56 -22.14 -1.25
CA GLU A 39 10.34 -22.09 -0.44
C GLU A 39 9.69 -20.70 -0.45
N ILE A 40 10.27 -19.73 -1.16
CA ILE A 40 9.68 -18.41 -1.31
C ILE A 40 8.48 -18.52 -2.25
N PRO A 41 7.26 -18.16 -1.80
CA PRO A 41 6.10 -18.18 -2.67
C PRO A 41 6.28 -17.18 -3.82
N LEU A 42 5.99 -17.63 -5.05
CA LEU A 42 6.06 -16.84 -6.28
C LEU A 42 5.25 -15.52 -6.20
N SER A 43 4.21 -15.48 -5.36
CA SER A 43 3.42 -14.29 -5.08
C SER A 43 4.24 -13.15 -4.48
N LEU A 44 5.31 -13.44 -3.74
CA LEU A 44 6.21 -12.45 -3.14
C LEU A 44 7.29 -11.96 -4.11
N SER A 45 7.57 -12.71 -5.18
CA SER A 45 8.45 -12.25 -6.27
C SER A 45 7.85 -11.11 -7.08
N ASN A 46 6.54 -10.84 -6.96
CA ASN A 46 5.94 -9.66 -7.57
C ASN A 46 6.13 -8.45 -6.65
N PRO A 47 6.96 -7.46 -7.03
CA PRO A 47 7.20 -6.26 -6.22
C PRO A 47 5.95 -5.41 -5.98
N SER A 48 4.85 -5.70 -6.67
CA SER A 48 3.55 -5.07 -6.45
C SER A 48 2.88 -5.46 -5.12
N ILE A 49 3.26 -6.57 -4.48
CA ILE A 49 2.76 -6.93 -3.13
C ILE A 49 3.49 -6.13 -2.03
N LEU A 50 4.67 -5.59 -2.34
CA LEU A 50 5.41 -4.67 -1.47
C LEU A 50 5.06 -3.21 -1.75
N ASP A 51 4.20 -2.93 -2.75
CA ASP A 51 3.59 -1.63 -2.87
C ASP A 51 2.66 -1.48 -1.67
N ASN A 52 3.08 -0.62 -0.74
CA ASN A 52 2.38 -0.41 0.50
C ASN A 52 1.03 0.23 0.14
N GLU A 53 -0.02 -0.57 -0.06
CA GLU A 53 -1.38 -0.10 -0.38
C GLU A 53 -2.01 0.78 0.73
N ASP A 54 -1.29 1.08 1.82
CA ASP A 54 -1.76 1.95 2.90
C ASP A 54 -0.67 2.90 3.47
N THR A 55 0.36 3.29 2.71
CA THR A 55 1.11 4.52 3.08
C THR A 55 0.66 5.72 2.27
N ASP A 56 -0.50 6.22 2.68
CA ASP A 56 -1.00 7.59 2.47
C ASP A 56 -0.01 8.68 2.97
N GLU A 57 1.18 8.34 3.47
CA GLU A 57 2.21 9.26 3.98
C GLU A 57 2.84 10.14 2.89
N ARG A 58 2.67 9.81 1.60
CA ARG A 58 3.24 10.59 0.49
C ARG A 58 2.43 11.85 0.15
N PHE A 59 1.19 11.93 0.62
CA PHE A 59 0.25 12.97 0.23
C PHE A 59 0.03 13.96 1.38
N ASP A 60 0.01 15.25 1.06
CA ASP A 60 -0.31 16.31 2.03
C ASP A 60 -1.71 16.10 2.64
N GLU A 61 -1.96 16.62 3.84
CA GLU A 61 -3.28 16.48 4.49
C GLU A 61 -4.43 16.98 3.60
N THR A 62 -4.19 18.05 2.83
CA THR A 62 -5.15 18.56 1.82
C THR A 62 -5.40 17.59 0.67
N GLN A 63 -4.39 16.82 0.28
CA GLN A 63 -4.48 15.81 -0.77
C GLN A 63 -5.26 14.58 -0.28
N LYS A 64 -5.01 14.15 0.97
CA LYS A 64 -5.77 13.08 1.62
C LYS A 64 -7.26 13.41 1.74
N LEU A 65 -7.58 14.65 2.14
CA LEU A 65 -8.96 15.16 2.19
C LEU A 65 -9.66 15.07 0.83
N LYS A 66 -8.97 15.42 -0.25
CA LYS A 66 -9.52 15.35 -1.62
C LYS A 66 -9.78 13.91 -2.06
N ILE A 67 -8.84 13.00 -1.78
CA ILE A 67 -9.00 11.56 -2.05
C ILE A 67 -10.20 11.03 -1.26
N GLN A 68 -10.28 11.33 0.04
CA GLN A 68 -11.36 10.89 0.92
C GLN A 68 -12.73 11.35 0.42
N VAL A 69 -12.86 12.58 -0.07
CA VAL A 69 -14.11 13.11 -0.63
C VAL A 69 -14.54 12.40 -1.92
N LEU A 70 -13.59 11.97 -2.75
CA LEU A 70 -13.90 11.16 -3.95
C LEU A 70 -14.31 9.74 -3.57
N VAL A 71 -13.65 9.18 -2.55
CA VAL A 71 -13.95 7.85 -2.01
C VAL A 71 -15.34 7.79 -1.37
N ASP A 72 -15.72 8.83 -0.62
CA ASP A 72 -17.07 8.96 -0.04
C ASP A 72 -18.17 9.00 -1.11
N ARG A 73 -17.85 9.52 -2.29
CA ARG A 73 -18.75 9.53 -3.45
C ARG A 73 -18.79 8.21 -4.22
N GLY A 74 -18.06 7.19 -3.79
CA GLY A 74 -18.07 5.84 -4.35
C GLY A 74 -16.96 5.57 -5.38
N ILE A 75 -15.96 6.43 -5.50
CA ILE A 75 -14.79 6.22 -6.39
C ILE A 75 -13.75 5.38 -5.64
N ALA A 76 -13.16 4.39 -6.29
CA ALA A 76 -12.08 3.61 -5.67
C ALA A 76 -10.88 4.51 -5.33
N ARG A 77 -10.20 4.24 -4.20
CA ARG A 77 -9.04 5.04 -3.74
C ARG A 77 -7.98 5.21 -4.84
N SER A 78 -7.68 4.13 -5.56
CA SER A 78 -6.74 4.11 -6.68
C SER A 78 -7.18 5.03 -7.83
N GLU A 79 -8.45 4.99 -8.21
CA GLU A 79 -9.01 5.86 -9.25
C GLU A 79 -9.08 7.32 -8.80
N ALA A 80 -9.40 7.58 -7.54
CA ALA A 80 -9.40 8.94 -6.98
C ALA A 80 -8.02 9.58 -7.07
N ILE A 81 -6.96 8.84 -6.72
CA ILE A 81 -5.57 9.30 -6.81
C ILE A 81 -5.19 9.57 -8.28
N ASP A 82 -5.53 8.66 -9.19
CA ASP A 82 -5.23 8.80 -10.61
C ASP A 82 -5.93 10.02 -11.24
N VAL A 83 -7.21 10.21 -10.96
CA VAL A 83 -7.98 11.37 -11.45
C VAL A 83 -7.42 12.67 -10.85
N LEU A 84 -7.12 12.69 -9.55
CA LEU A 84 -6.51 13.86 -8.93
C LEU A 84 -5.14 14.17 -9.53
N HIS A 85 -4.30 13.18 -9.82
CA HIS A 85 -3.03 13.39 -10.51
C HIS A 85 -3.21 14.01 -11.90
N ARG A 86 -4.18 13.52 -12.68
CA ARG A 86 -4.48 14.04 -14.02
C ARG A 86 -4.96 15.48 -14.02
N HIS A 87 -5.67 15.89 -12.97
CA HIS A 87 -6.24 17.22 -12.82
C HIS A 87 -5.48 18.12 -11.84
N GLN A 88 -4.19 17.84 -11.58
CA GLN A 88 -3.33 18.64 -10.69
C GLN A 88 -3.89 18.84 -9.27
N TRP A 89 -4.51 17.80 -8.71
CA TRP A 89 -5.18 17.82 -7.41
C TRP A 89 -6.35 18.79 -7.31
N ASP A 90 -6.98 19.13 -8.42
CA ASP A 90 -8.21 19.92 -8.41
C ASP A 90 -9.43 19.01 -8.18
N LEU A 91 -10.16 19.26 -7.08
CA LEU A 91 -11.32 18.44 -6.71
C LEU A 91 -12.49 18.67 -7.66
N ASP A 92 -12.70 19.90 -8.12
CA ASP A 92 -13.82 20.26 -8.99
C ASP A 92 -13.63 19.67 -10.38
N ALA A 93 -12.43 19.82 -10.95
CA ALA A 93 -12.08 19.23 -12.24
C ALA A 93 -12.10 17.69 -12.20
N ALA A 94 -11.62 17.08 -11.10
CA ALA A 94 -11.69 15.64 -10.89
C ALA A 94 -13.15 15.13 -10.86
N LEU A 95 -14.02 15.81 -10.11
CA LEU A 95 -15.44 15.49 -10.04
C LEU A 95 -16.13 15.71 -11.39
N ALA A 96 -15.85 16.83 -12.06
CA ALA A 96 -16.42 17.15 -13.36
C ALA A 96 -16.01 16.11 -14.42
N SER A 97 -14.75 15.67 -14.42
CA SER A 97 -14.25 14.64 -15.32
C SER A 97 -14.88 13.27 -15.03
N HIS A 98 -15.06 12.91 -13.76
CA HIS A 98 -15.75 11.67 -13.40
C HIS A 98 -17.24 11.72 -13.76
N LEU A 99 -17.92 12.83 -13.50
CA LEU A 99 -19.31 13.05 -13.91
C LEU A 99 -19.46 13.03 -15.43
N HIS A 100 -18.52 13.62 -16.18
CA HIS A 100 -18.50 13.50 -17.64
C HIS A 100 -18.24 12.07 -18.11
N SER A 101 -17.42 11.30 -17.41
CA SER A 101 -17.20 9.88 -17.73
C SER A 101 -18.45 9.03 -17.41
N MET A 102 -19.14 9.36 -16.32
CA MET A 102 -20.35 8.64 -15.86
C MET A 102 -21.60 9.01 -16.67
N PHE A 103 -21.77 10.28 -17.06
CA PHE A 103 -22.93 10.77 -17.80
C PHE A 103 -22.68 10.98 -19.31
N GLY A 104 -21.42 11.06 -19.74
CA GLY A 104 -21.04 11.37 -21.12
C GLY A 104 -21.01 10.18 -22.08
N GLN A 105 -21.30 8.96 -21.64
CA GLN A 105 -21.54 7.82 -22.54
C GLN A 105 -22.98 7.77 -23.08
N SER A 106 -23.57 8.92 -23.36
CA SER A 106 -24.81 9.02 -24.14
C SER A 106 -24.76 10.19 -25.09
N ARG A 107 -23.92 10.06 -26.13
CA ARG A 107 -24.35 10.30 -27.51
C ARG A 107 -23.34 9.83 -28.54
#